data_AF-A0A7S2LD49-F1
#
_entry.id   AF-A0A7S2LD49-F1
#
_cell.length_a   1.000
_cell.length_b   1.000
_cell.length_c   1.000
_cell.angle_alpha   90.00
_cell.angle_beta   90.00
_cell.angle_gamma   90.00
#
_symmetry.space_group_name_H-M   'P 1'
#
loop_
_entity.id
_entity.type
_entity.pdbx_description
1 polymer ?
#
loop_
_entity_poly.entity_id
_entity_poly.type
_entity_poly.pdbx_seq_one_letter_code
_entity_poly.pdbx_strand_id
1 'polypeptide(L)'
;NNDLEAFYQRLVNEGKVSTSQQEVFKKYIVGNNQCQNTINAFIEAKGYTKGYENDASIWTYFRGEGSLNDKSESHNNNKFNAIEVKEMFENAPHPIVRRVCLDCYNSHKDIYYRRLTPVPETLDLLNLFSHDWFDADNKFNVDFALYSNYYDAVSNDESKRWTYCNFNDPGIGFPRDCGPTGYVAWNWNSYY
;
A
#
# COMPACT_ATOMS: atom_id res chain seq x y z
N ASN A 1 -26.81 22.99 -11.08
CA ASN A 1 -25.37 22.93 -10.78
C ASN A 1 -25.18 23.74 -9.49
N ASN A 2 -24.97 23.07 -8.34
CA ASN A 2 -24.98 23.69 -7.01
C ASN A 2 -23.57 24.11 -6.57
N ASP A 3 -22.86 24.83 -7.44
CA ASP A 3 -21.52 25.34 -7.13
C ASP A 3 -21.64 26.66 -6.35
N LEU A 4 -21.52 26.54 -5.02
CA LEU A 4 -21.64 27.66 -4.12
C LEU A 4 -20.50 28.67 -4.30
N GLU A 5 -19.30 28.22 -4.70
CA GLU A 5 -18.17 29.12 -4.97
C GLU A 5 -18.43 29.95 -6.22
N ALA A 6 -18.91 29.32 -7.30
CA ALA A 6 -19.28 30.04 -8.52
C ALA A 6 -20.42 31.03 -8.28
N PHE A 7 -21.42 30.65 -7.46
CA PHE A 7 -22.49 31.55 -7.05
C PHE A 7 -21.95 32.75 -6.24
N TYR A 8 -21.06 32.51 -5.28
CA TYR A 8 -20.48 33.56 -4.46
C TYR A 8 -19.58 34.51 -5.29
N GLN A 9 -18.80 33.97 -6.24
CA GLN A 9 -18.00 34.76 -7.18
C GLN A 9 -18.89 35.68 -8.04
N ARG A 10 -20.05 35.19 -8.49
CA ARG A 10 -21.01 36.01 -9.22
C ARG A 10 -21.51 37.19 -8.37
N LEU A 11 -21.81 36.98 -7.09
CA LEU A 11 -22.24 38.06 -6.19
C LEU A 11 -21.16 39.15 -6.01
N VAL A 12 -19.88 38.75 -6.00
CA VAL A 12 -18.75 39.71 -5.99
C VAL A 12 -18.71 40.51 -7.29
N ASN A 13 -18.83 39.85 -8.45
CA ASN A 13 -18.84 40.51 -9.76
C ASN A 13 -20.03 41.48 -9.92
N GLU A 14 -21.18 41.16 -9.30
CA GLU A 14 -22.36 42.02 -9.28
C GLU A 14 -22.29 43.13 -8.21
N GLY A 15 -21.19 43.24 -7.46
CA GLY A 15 -21.00 44.24 -6.41
C GLY A 15 -21.89 44.04 -5.17
N LYS A 16 -22.53 42.86 -5.04
CA LYS A 16 -23.42 42.52 -3.91
C LYS A 16 -22.66 42.05 -2.67
N VAL A 17 -21.41 41.63 -2.85
CA VAL A 17 -20.53 41.12 -1.81
C VAL A 17 -19.11 41.65 -2.05
N SER A 18 -18.40 42.04 -0.99
CA SER A 18 -17.02 42.52 -1.09
C SER A 18 -16.01 41.38 -1.25
N THR A 19 -14.81 41.70 -1.76
CA THR A 19 -13.69 40.76 -1.79
C THR A 19 -13.32 40.25 -0.40
N SER A 20 -13.41 41.10 0.64
CA SER A 20 -13.15 40.70 2.03
C SER A 20 -14.16 39.68 2.56
N GLN A 21 -15.45 39.82 2.21
CA GLN A 21 -16.47 38.84 2.54
C GLN A 21 -16.23 37.51 1.81
N GLN A 22 -15.75 37.57 0.56
CA GLN A 22 -15.35 36.39 -0.19
C GLN A 22 -14.17 35.65 0.44
N GLU A 23 -13.17 36.35 0.97
CA GLU A 23 -12.08 35.70 1.69
C GLU A 23 -12.56 34.97 2.93
N VAL A 24 -13.52 35.54 3.68
CA VAL A 24 -14.14 34.84 4.82
C VAL A 24 -14.89 33.59 4.35
N PHE A 25 -15.65 33.67 3.26
CA PHE A 25 -16.34 32.52 2.67
C PHE A 25 -15.38 31.38 2.28
N LYS A 26 -14.26 31.72 1.62
CA LYS A 26 -13.23 30.76 1.18
C LYS A 26 -12.49 30.07 2.33
N LYS A 27 -12.63 30.53 3.58
CA LYS A 27 -12.11 29.82 4.77
C LYS A 27 -12.90 28.56 5.11
N TYR A 28 -14.18 28.50 4.71
CA TYR A 28 -15.09 27.42 5.11
C TYR A 28 -15.57 26.59 3.92
N ILE A 29 -15.59 27.17 2.73
CA ILE A 29 -16.02 26.50 1.51
C ILE A 29 -14.83 26.35 0.57
N VAL A 30 -14.54 25.10 0.24
CA VAL A 30 -13.50 24.70 -0.71
C VAL A 30 -14.24 24.31 -1.99
N GLY A 31 -13.82 24.88 -3.12
CA GLY A 31 -14.53 24.81 -4.40
C GLY A 31 -14.95 23.42 -4.87
N ASN A 32 -15.68 23.39 -5.98
CA ASN A 32 -16.16 22.13 -6.54
C ASN A 32 -15.02 21.13 -6.76
N ASN A 33 -15.19 19.91 -6.22
CA ASN A 33 -14.18 18.83 -6.23
C ASN A 33 -12.82 19.17 -5.56
N GLN A 34 -12.75 20.17 -4.68
CA GLN A 34 -11.49 20.54 -3.97
C GLN A 34 -11.35 19.96 -2.57
N CYS A 35 -12.39 19.30 -2.02
CA CYS A 35 -12.36 18.78 -0.65
C CYS A 35 -11.13 17.92 -0.36
N GLN A 36 -10.81 16.95 -1.21
CA GLN A 36 -9.68 16.06 -0.98
C GLN A 36 -8.34 16.82 -1.02
N ASN A 37 -8.17 17.73 -1.99
CA ASN A 37 -6.96 18.54 -2.10
C ASN A 37 -6.77 19.43 -0.87
N THR A 38 -7.83 20.07 -0.39
CA THR A 38 -7.74 20.92 0.81
C THR A 38 -7.49 20.11 2.08
N ILE A 39 -8.11 18.94 2.22
CA ILE A 39 -7.84 18.03 3.35
C ILE A 39 -6.37 17.59 3.32
N ASN A 40 -5.85 17.16 2.16
CA ASN A 40 -4.45 16.76 2.02
C ASN A 40 -3.50 17.91 2.37
N ALA A 41 -3.74 19.12 1.84
CA ALA A 41 -2.93 20.29 2.13
C ALA A 41 -2.97 20.67 3.63
N PHE A 42 -4.13 20.54 4.27
CA PHE A 42 -4.26 20.78 5.72
C PHE A 42 -3.46 19.76 6.53
N ILE A 43 -3.55 18.48 6.20
CA ILE A 43 -2.80 17.38 6.84
C ILE A 43 -1.29 17.62 6.68
N GLU A 44 -0.84 17.94 5.47
CA GLU A 44 0.57 18.25 5.17
C GLU A 44 1.07 19.49 5.94
N ALA A 45 0.27 20.56 6.00
CA ALA A 45 0.59 21.77 6.76
C ALA A 45 0.70 21.52 8.28
N LYS A 46 0.09 20.44 8.78
CA LYS A 46 0.23 19.97 10.16
C LYS A 46 1.43 19.05 10.38
N GLY A 47 2.22 18.77 9.34
CA GLY A 47 3.39 17.90 9.39
C GLY A 47 3.07 16.42 9.29
N TYR A 48 1.82 16.05 8.96
CA TYR A 48 1.45 14.66 8.75
C TYR A 48 1.63 14.28 7.28
N THR A 49 2.13 13.06 7.06
CA THR A 49 2.19 12.45 5.73
C THR A 49 1.26 11.24 5.68
N LYS A 50 0.65 11.01 4.53
CA LYS A 50 -0.06 9.76 4.27
C LYS A 50 0.98 8.63 4.30
N GLY A 51 0.77 7.60 5.09
CA GLY A 51 1.77 6.57 5.31
C GLY A 51 1.27 5.44 6.21
N TYR A 52 2.21 4.62 6.67
CA TYR A 52 1.97 3.58 7.65
C TYR A 52 3.03 3.69 8.75
N GLU A 53 2.63 3.62 10.00
CA GLU A 53 3.55 3.61 11.14
C GLU A 53 3.93 2.17 11.47
N ASN A 54 5.17 1.78 11.17
CA ASN A 54 5.71 0.46 11.46
C ASN A 54 6.54 0.45 12.74
N ASP A 55 6.39 -0.61 13.53
CA ASP A 55 7.31 -0.91 14.61
C ASP A 55 8.65 -1.39 14.00
N ALA A 56 9.64 -0.51 14.00
CA ALA A 56 10.98 -0.78 13.47
C ALA A 56 11.75 -1.85 14.28
N SER A 57 11.28 -2.21 15.48
CA SER A 57 11.85 -3.34 16.23
C SER A 57 11.39 -4.70 15.69
N ILE A 58 10.30 -4.72 14.92
CA ILE A 58 9.71 -5.92 14.33
C ILE A 58 9.96 -5.98 12.82
N TRP A 59 9.88 -4.85 12.13
CA TRP A 59 9.87 -4.79 10.67
C TRP A 59 11.03 -3.99 10.10
N THR A 60 11.75 -4.60 9.17
CA THR A 60 12.71 -3.90 8.30
C THR A 60 12.04 -3.56 6.97
N TYR A 61 11.94 -2.26 6.66
CA TYR A 61 11.45 -1.79 5.37
C TYR A 61 12.47 -2.09 4.27
N PHE A 62 12.04 -2.70 3.15
CA PHE A 62 12.93 -2.97 2.01
C PHE A 62 12.46 -2.40 0.67
N ARG A 63 11.16 -2.17 0.47
CA ARG A 63 10.61 -1.58 -0.76
C ARG A 63 9.22 -0.97 -0.53
N GLY A 64 8.90 0.07 -1.29
CA GLY A 64 7.63 0.80 -1.24
C GLY A 64 7.54 1.78 -2.40
N GLU A 65 6.33 2.29 -2.66
CA GLU A 65 6.06 3.25 -3.73
C GLU A 65 5.12 4.37 -3.24
N GLY A 66 5.14 5.51 -3.93
CA GLY A 66 4.21 6.61 -3.68
C GLY A 66 4.34 7.15 -2.26
N SER A 67 3.23 7.11 -1.51
CA SER A 67 3.19 7.56 -0.11
C SER A 67 3.92 6.62 0.86
N LEU A 68 4.16 5.37 0.47
CA LEU A 68 4.91 4.38 1.26
C LEU A 68 6.37 4.27 0.82
N ASN A 69 6.83 5.11 -0.11
CA ASN A 69 8.24 5.19 -0.44
C ASN A 69 8.99 5.90 0.69
N ASP A 70 10.04 5.27 1.22
CA ASP A 70 10.92 5.87 2.22
C ASP A 70 11.78 6.97 1.56
N LYS A 71 11.40 8.23 1.81
CA LYS A 71 12.09 9.42 1.29
C LYS A 71 13.23 9.89 2.19
N SER A 72 13.49 9.21 3.32
CA SER A 72 14.53 9.61 4.27
C SER A 72 15.95 9.31 3.76
N GLU A 73 16.08 8.41 2.78
CA GLU A 73 17.35 8.10 2.12
C GLU A 73 17.37 8.71 0.71
N SER A 74 18.32 9.62 0.48
CA SER A 74 18.30 10.54 -0.67
C SER A 74 18.41 9.89 -2.05
N HIS A 75 18.78 8.62 -2.14
CA HIS A 75 18.82 7.87 -3.40
C HIS A 75 18.76 6.37 -3.11
N ASN A 76 17.57 5.76 -3.15
CA ASN A 76 17.30 4.52 -3.88
C ASN A 76 15.95 3.92 -3.44
N ASN A 77 15.05 3.75 -4.41
CA ASN A 77 13.81 2.97 -4.28
C ASN A 77 14.08 1.45 -4.07
N ASN A 78 15.35 1.08 -3.87
CA ASN A 78 15.95 -0.23 -3.68
C ASN A 78 16.91 -0.14 -2.50
N LYS A 79 16.36 -0.12 -1.28
CA LYS A 79 17.21 -0.15 -0.07
C LYS A 79 18.04 -1.43 -0.02
N PHE A 80 17.50 -2.52 -0.55
CA PHE A 80 18.13 -3.83 -0.62
C PHE A 80 18.01 -4.43 -2.02
N ASN A 81 19.01 -5.21 -2.42
CA ASN A 81 18.98 -6.04 -3.61
C ASN A 81 18.38 -7.44 -3.29
N ALA A 82 18.17 -8.27 -4.32
CA ALA A 82 17.53 -9.57 -4.16
C ALA A 82 18.28 -10.53 -3.20
N ILE A 83 19.61 -10.47 -3.17
CA ILE A 83 20.44 -11.31 -2.28
C ILE A 83 20.25 -10.86 -0.83
N GLU A 84 20.31 -9.57 -0.56
CA GLU A 84 20.13 -9.01 0.78
C GLU A 84 18.72 -9.32 1.33
N VAL A 85 17.69 -9.20 0.49
CA VAL A 85 16.31 -9.57 0.87
C VAL A 85 16.21 -11.06 1.21
N LYS A 86 16.84 -11.93 0.42
CA LYS A 86 16.88 -13.38 0.70
C LYS A 86 17.58 -13.68 2.02
N GLU A 87 18.75 -13.08 2.26
CA GLU A 87 19.50 -13.26 3.51
C GLU A 87 18.71 -12.78 4.73
N MET A 88 18.06 -11.61 4.65
CA MET A 88 17.20 -11.11 5.73
C MET A 88 16.06 -12.10 6.03
N PHE A 89 15.47 -12.67 4.98
CA PHE A 89 14.33 -13.56 5.08
C PHE A 89 14.72 -14.94 5.64
N GLU A 90 15.88 -15.47 5.26
CA GLU A 90 16.42 -16.76 5.76
C GLU A 90 16.89 -16.66 7.22
N ASN A 91 17.38 -15.49 7.64
CA ASN A 91 17.82 -15.26 9.02
C ASN A 91 16.68 -14.82 9.96
N ALA A 92 15.48 -14.57 9.45
CA ALA A 92 14.34 -14.17 10.26
C ALA A 92 13.84 -15.33 11.14
N PRO A 93 13.47 -15.10 12.42
CA PRO A 93 12.88 -16.14 13.27
C PRO A 93 11.61 -16.76 12.65
N HIS A 94 10.86 -15.94 11.91
CA HIS A 94 9.74 -16.37 11.10
C HIS A 94 9.90 -15.72 9.70
N PRO A 95 9.95 -16.51 8.62
CA PRO A 95 10.11 -15.98 7.27
C PRO A 95 8.80 -15.36 6.78
N ILE A 96 8.57 -14.09 7.16
CA ILE A 96 7.33 -13.34 6.90
C ILE A 96 7.64 -12.02 6.19
N VAL A 97 6.95 -11.79 5.07
CA VAL A 97 6.87 -10.47 4.43
C VAL A 97 5.51 -9.87 4.72
N ARG A 98 5.52 -8.61 5.17
CA ARG A 98 4.32 -7.80 5.34
C ARG A 98 4.20 -6.82 4.19
N ARG A 99 3.01 -6.76 3.59
CA ARG A 99 2.66 -5.73 2.61
C ARG A 99 1.57 -4.83 3.17
N VAL A 100 1.80 -3.53 3.11
CA VAL A 100 0.80 -2.50 3.39
C VAL A 100 0.41 -1.79 2.10
N CYS A 101 -0.89 -1.52 1.93
CA CYS A 101 -1.40 -0.78 0.78
C CYS A 101 -2.52 0.18 1.21
N LEU A 102 -2.26 1.49 1.18
CA LEU A 102 -3.17 2.49 1.74
C LEU A 102 -4.46 2.65 0.93
N ASP A 103 -4.38 2.40 -0.37
CA ASP A 103 -5.47 2.61 -1.34
C ASP A 103 -6.15 1.31 -1.79
N CYS A 104 -5.68 0.16 -1.30
CA CYS A 104 -6.27 -1.14 -1.56
C CYS A 104 -7.60 -1.33 -0.79
N TYR A 105 -8.35 -2.35 -1.20
CA TYR A 105 -9.52 -2.81 -0.47
C TYR A 105 -9.15 -3.20 0.97
N ASN A 106 -10.11 -3.10 1.90
CA ASN A 106 -9.86 -3.33 3.32
C ASN A 106 -9.18 -4.68 3.63
N SER A 107 -9.50 -5.73 2.86
CA SER A 107 -8.87 -7.05 3.00
C SER A 107 -7.39 -7.09 2.60
N HIS A 108 -6.91 -6.10 1.84
CA HIS A 108 -5.58 -6.05 1.23
C HIS A 108 -4.72 -4.90 1.75
N LYS A 109 -5.22 -4.12 2.72
CA LYS A 109 -4.46 -3.02 3.30
C LYS A 109 -3.26 -3.47 4.13
N ASP A 110 -3.33 -4.69 4.67
CA ASP A 110 -2.28 -5.29 5.49
C ASP A 110 -2.30 -6.81 5.30
N ILE A 111 -1.30 -7.34 4.60
CA ILE A 111 -1.21 -8.75 4.20
C ILE A 111 0.13 -9.32 4.67
N TYR A 112 0.10 -10.54 5.19
CA TYR A 112 1.28 -11.25 5.65
C TYR A 112 1.50 -12.49 4.79
N TYR A 113 2.55 -12.47 3.96
CA TYR A 113 3.09 -13.64 3.29
C TYR A 113 4.00 -14.38 4.26
N ARG A 114 3.69 -15.65 4.55
CA ARG A 114 4.58 -16.53 5.30
C ARG A 114 5.09 -17.64 4.39
N ARG A 115 6.40 -17.80 4.35
CA ARG A 115 7.03 -18.97 3.73
C ARG A 115 6.89 -20.20 4.64
N LEU A 116 6.61 -21.35 4.03
CA LEU A 116 6.41 -22.65 4.65
C LEU A 116 7.56 -23.64 4.36
N THR A 117 8.31 -23.43 3.28
CA THR A 117 9.49 -24.24 2.92
C THR A 117 10.72 -23.35 2.70
N PRO A 118 11.96 -23.85 2.69
CA PRO A 118 13.15 -23.02 2.47
C PRO A 118 13.08 -22.21 1.16
N VAL A 119 13.69 -21.02 1.12
CA VAL A 119 13.74 -20.19 -0.10
C VAL A 119 14.71 -20.81 -1.10
N PRO A 120 14.27 -21.24 -2.29
CA PRO A 120 15.16 -21.79 -3.30
C PRO A 120 16.08 -20.72 -3.87
N GLU A 121 17.26 -21.10 -4.36
CA GLU A 121 18.21 -20.17 -5.01
C GLU A 121 17.62 -19.50 -6.26
N THR A 122 16.68 -20.16 -6.91
CA THR A 122 15.96 -19.70 -8.11
C THR A 122 14.88 -18.65 -7.82
N LEU A 123 14.47 -18.47 -6.56
CA LEU A 123 13.37 -17.58 -6.20
C LEU A 123 13.87 -16.17 -5.85
N ASP A 124 13.74 -15.24 -6.78
CA ASP A 124 13.95 -13.82 -6.52
C ASP A 124 12.73 -13.22 -5.80
N LEU A 125 12.80 -13.15 -4.47
CA LEU A 125 11.73 -12.58 -3.64
C LEU A 125 11.43 -11.11 -3.97
N LEU A 126 12.44 -10.32 -4.31
CA LEU A 126 12.25 -8.90 -4.61
C LEU A 126 11.43 -8.75 -5.90
N ASN A 127 11.76 -9.54 -6.93
CA ASN A 127 10.98 -9.57 -8.16
C ASN A 127 9.58 -10.14 -7.95
N LEU A 128 9.47 -11.24 -7.20
CA LEU A 128 8.21 -11.91 -6.87
C LEU A 128 7.19 -10.94 -6.25
N PHE A 129 7.62 -10.14 -5.27
CA PHE A 129 6.72 -9.21 -4.58
C PHE A 129 6.39 -7.96 -5.39
N SER A 130 7.18 -7.63 -6.41
CA SER A 130 7.11 -6.32 -7.08
C SER A 130 6.61 -6.38 -8.52
N HIS A 131 6.96 -7.43 -9.27
CA HIS A 131 6.68 -7.52 -10.72
C HIS A 131 6.12 -8.86 -11.15
N ASP A 132 6.63 -10.01 -10.69
CA ASP A 132 6.23 -11.31 -11.26
C ASP A 132 5.75 -12.27 -10.18
N TRP A 133 4.48 -12.14 -9.80
CA TRP A 133 3.83 -13.03 -8.83
C TRP A 133 3.52 -14.39 -9.44
N PHE A 134 4.56 -15.24 -9.52
CA PHE A 134 4.54 -16.52 -10.21
C PHE A 134 4.49 -17.69 -9.21
N ASP A 135 4.09 -18.87 -9.67
CA ASP A 135 3.99 -20.08 -8.85
C ASP A 135 5.21 -21.02 -8.96
N ALA A 136 6.17 -20.68 -9.83
CA ALA A 136 7.48 -21.34 -9.86
C ALA A 136 8.19 -21.15 -8.52
N ASP A 137 8.44 -22.25 -7.80
CA ASP A 137 9.04 -22.26 -6.46
C ASP A 137 8.25 -21.45 -5.40
N ASN A 138 6.97 -21.16 -5.67
CA ASN A 138 6.11 -20.34 -4.85
C ASN A 138 4.64 -20.79 -4.97
N LYS A 139 4.35 -22.04 -4.64
CA LYS A 139 2.98 -22.60 -4.69
C LYS A 139 2.15 -22.21 -3.46
N PHE A 140 0.90 -21.78 -3.72
CA PHE A 140 -0.05 -21.42 -2.67
C PHE A 140 -0.37 -22.57 -1.72
N ASN A 141 -0.36 -22.31 -0.41
CA ASN A 141 -0.58 -23.25 0.69
C ASN A 141 0.33 -24.49 0.65
N VAL A 142 1.44 -24.44 -0.10
CA VAL A 142 2.48 -25.47 -0.16
C VAL A 142 3.81 -24.82 0.20
N ASP A 143 4.20 -23.81 -0.57
CA ASP A 143 5.40 -23.02 -0.33
C ASP A 143 5.10 -21.81 0.54
N PHE A 144 3.93 -21.21 0.42
CA PHE A 144 3.59 -20.06 1.24
C PHE A 144 2.13 -20.05 1.61
N ALA A 145 1.79 -19.29 2.65
CA ALA A 145 0.42 -18.98 3.01
C ALA A 145 0.26 -17.48 3.24
N LEU A 146 -0.95 -16.97 2.99
CA LEU A 146 -1.30 -15.57 3.25
C LEU A 146 -2.23 -15.46 4.45
N TYR A 147 -2.03 -14.41 5.21
CA TYR A 147 -2.80 -14.11 6.41
C TYR A 147 -3.19 -12.63 6.43
N SER A 148 -4.32 -12.35 7.08
CA SER A 148 -4.76 -10.98 7.38
C SER A 148 -4.28 -10.47 8.73
N ASN A 149 -3.55 -11.29 9.50
CA ASN A 149 -3.04 -10.95 10.81
C ASN A 149 -1.62 -11.49 11.02
N TYR A 150 -0.79 -10.71 11.70
CA TYR A 150 0.59 -11.08 12.02
C TYR A 150 0.69 -12.34 12.90
N TYR A 151 -0.12 -12.46 13.95
CA TYR A 151 -0.06 -13.58 14.88
C TYR A 151 -0.49 -14.90 14.23
N ASP A 152 -1.48 -14.84 13.35
CA ASP A 152 -1.91 -16.01 12.56
C ASP A 152 -0.79 -16.46 11.63
N ALA A 153 -0.07 -15.51 11.01
CA ALA A 153 1.12 -15.82 10.23
C ALA A 153 2.23 -16.41 11.11
N VAL A 154 2.57 -15.81 12.26
CA VAL A 154 3.61 -16.30 13.17
C VAL A 154 3.32 -17.72 13.68
N SER A 155 2.07 -17.99 14.06
CA SER A 155 1.62 -19.31 14.52
C SER A 155 1.41 -20.32 13.39
N ASN A 156 1.38 -19.87 12.14
CA ASN A 156 1.03 -20.68 10.97
C ASN A 156 -0.35 -21.36 11.13
N ASP A 157 -1.35 -20.62 11.62
CA ASP A 157 -2.70 -21.16 11.84
C ASP A 157 -3.39 -21.46 10.52
N GLU A 158 -3.44 -22.74 10.13
CA GLU A 158 -4.03 -23.16 8.85
C GLU A 158 -5.49 -22.73 8.69
N SER A 159 -6.24 -22.56 9.78
CA SER A 159 -7.65 -22.12 9.76
C SER A 159 -7.82 -20.65 9.39
N LYS A 160 -6.72 -19.88 9.38
CA LYS A 160 -6.67 -18.44 9.10
C LYS A 160 -6.02 -18.11 7.77
N ARG A 161 -5.55 -19.12 7.02
CA ARG A 161 -4.99 -18.93 5.69
C ARG A 161 -6.05 -18.40 4.75
N TRP A 162 -5.62 -17.50 3.86
CA TRP A 162 -6.41 -17.15 2.70
C TRP A 162 -6.70 -18.40 1.87
N THR A 163 -7.84 -18.43 1.19
CA THR A 163 -8.29 -19.63 0.48
C THR A 163 -8.15 -19.56 -1.04
N TYR A 164 -7.78 -18.40 -1.60
CA TYR A 164 -7.63 -18.24 -3.04
C TYR A 164 -6.39 -17.43 -3.41
N CYS A 165 -5.70 -17.90 -4.45
CA CYS A 165 -4.63 -17.19 -5.15
C CYS A 165 -4.55 -17.63 -6.62
N ASN A 166 -4.13 -16.71 -7.48
CA ASN A 166 -3.71 -16.96 -8.85
C ASN A 166 -2.34 -16.31 -9.14
N PHE A 167 -1.71 -16.71 -10.24
CA PHE A 167 -0.29 -16.46 -10.52
C PHE A 167 -0.01 -16.32 -12.02
N ASN A 168 1.23 -15.98 -12.38
CA ASN A 168 1.76 -16.10 -13.74
C ASN A 168 1.21 -15.07 -14.74
N ASP A 169 1.19 -13.81 -14.32
CA ASP A 169 0.86 -12.65 -15.16
C ASP A 169 2.06 -11.70 -15.19
N PRO A 170 2.85 -11.68 -16.29
CA PRO A 170 4.08 -10.90 -16.35
C PRO A 170 3.86 -9.43 -16.03
N GLY A 171 4.68 -8.87 -15.12
CA GLY A 171 4.56 -7.48 -14.67
C GLY A 171 3.48 -7.24 -13.60
N ILE A 172 2.76 -8.28 -13.17
CA ILE A 172 1.88 -8.22 -12.00
C ILE A 172 2.54 -8.88 -10.78
N GLY A 173 2.91 -8.05 -9.81
CA GLY A 173 3.48 -8.47 -8.53
C GLY A 173 2.45 -8.91 -7.49
N PHE A 174 2.92 -9.08 -6.27
CA PHE A 174 2.11 -9.61 -5.16
C PHE A 174 0.91 -8.70 -4.80
N PRO A 175 -0.29 -9.25 -4.47
CA PRO A 175 -0.68 -10.65 -4.48
C PRO A 175 -1.54 -11.04 -5.70
N ARG A 176 -1.39 -10.37 -6.86
CA ARG A 176 -2.31 -10.49 -8.00
C ARG A 176 -3.79 -10.40 -7.58
N ASP A 177 -4.56 -11.48 -7.75
CA ASP A 177 -5.99 -11.56 -7.42
C ASP A 177 -6.28 -12.51 -6.24
N CYS A 178 -5.27 -12.79 -5.40
CA CYS A 178 -5.47 -13.54 -4.17
C CYS A 178 -6.54 -12.89 -3.28
N GLY A 179 -7.20 -13.69 -2.43
CA GLY A 179 -8.09 -13.13 -1.44
C GLY A 179 -8.38 -14.08 -0.28
N PRO A 180 -8.85 -13.54 0.87
CA PRO A 180 -9.09 -14.34 2.07
C PRO A 180 -10.05 -15.49 1.86
N THR A 181 -11.09 -15.28 1.06
CA THR A 181 -12.20 -16.22 0.84
C THR A 181 -12.49 -16.51 -0.63
N GLY A 182 -11.75 -15.89 -1.56
CA GLY A 182 -12.01 -15.98 -3.00
C GLY A 182 -11.20 -14.98 -3.83
N TYR A 183 -11.50 -14.92 -5.12
CA TYR A 183 -10.87 -14.00 -6.09
C TYR A 183 -11.13 -12.53 -5.74
N VAL A 184 -10.08 -11.71 -5.67
CA VAL A 184 -10.17 -10.26 -5.44
C VAL A 184 -9.15 -9.50 -6.27
N ALA A 185 -9.60 -8.92 -7.39
CA ALA A 185 -8.74 -8.17 -8.30
C ALA A 185 -8.38 -6.75 -7.82
N TRP A 186 -7.46 -6.11 -8.53
CA TRP A 186 -7.06 -4.69 -8.41
C TRP A 186 -6.35 -4.33 -7.12
N ASN A 187 -5.68 -5.28 -6.48
CA ASN A 187 -4.95 -5.08 -5.23
C ASN A 187 -3.46 -5.44 -5.32
N TRP A 188 -2.91 -5.63 -6.52
CA TRP A 188 -1.52 -6.05 -6.75
C TRP A 188 -0.52 -4.89 -6.75
N ASN A 189 0.76 -5.25 -6.62
CA ASN A 189 1.87 -4.37 -6.93
C ASN A 189 2.17 -4.41 -8.44
N SER A 190 2.49 -3.26 -9.02
CA SER A 190 2.94 -3.13 -10.41
C SER A 190 3.94 -1.99 -10.45
N TYR A 191 5.21 -2.31 -10.19
CA TYR A 191 6.29 -1.35 -10.32
C TYR A 191 6.65 -1.20 -11.80
N TYR A 192 6.94 0.02 -12.25
CA TYR A 192 7.36 0.33 -13.63
C TYR A 192 8.86 0.65 -13.69
#